data_AF-A0A1I1UDP9-F1
#
_entry.id   AF-A0A1I1UDP9-F1
#
_cell.length_a   1.000
_cell.length_b   1.000
_cell.length_c   1.000
_cell.angle_alpha   90.00
_cell.angle_beta   90.00
_cell.angle_gamma   90.00
#
_symmetry.space_group_name_H-M   'P 1'
#
loop_
_entity.id
_entity.type
_entity.pdbx_description
1 polymer ?
#
loop_
_entity_poly.entity_id
_entity_poly.type
_entity_poly.pdbx_seq_one_letter_code
_entity_poly.pdbx_strand_id
1 'polypeptide(L)'
;MKTRTEETPKLPLPPNVDYAGRFTLFGRSLQVLTFVAACQPTGPGSTDATTGMSTDAPTATSSDGPPATEMPAECMGLDSPFLAADCLVALRDRCLESTDETACTARETLLFADGGYIIRCGWAKVVTFADPATCAIESVAGRCEAGLEDTQLDCGNRCNDGNSLQFSLRADVSGAELIEMGCATNGNYIDGPLGAHAAVGAEPKEFGTTCIDGVKPPAPPLCDCAPTACGAEWDE
;
A
#
# COMPACT_ATOMS: atom_id res chain seq x y z
N MET A 1 -1.35 42.75 -33.57
CA MET A 1 -1.11 41.44 -32.91
C MET A 1 -2.37 40.60 -33.08
N LYS A 2 -2.26 39.44 -33.74
CA LYS A 2 -3.39 38.55 -34.08
C LYS A 2 -3.32 37.36 -33.12
N THR A 3 -4.29 37.23 -32.22
CA THR A 3 -4.41 36.10 -31.29
C THR A 3 -4.77 34.85 -32.09
N ARG A 4 -3.95 33.80 -31.95
CA ARG A 4 -4.12 32.50 -32.60
C ARG A 4 -4.92 31.62 -31.64
N THR A 5 -6.14 31.26 -32.01
CA THR A 5 -6.97 30.30 -31.26
C THR A 5 -6.51 28.90 -31.66
N GLU A 6 -5.88 28.17 -30.74
CA GLU A 6 -5.58 26.75 -30.93
C GLU A 6 -6.84 25.92 -30.64
N GLU A 7 -7.37 25.26 -31.67
CA GLU A 7 -8.39 24.22 -31.52
C GLU A 7 -7.70 22.92 -31.08
N THR A 8 -8.03 22.45 -29.88
CA THR A 8 -7.55 21.17 -29.36
C THR A 8 -8.25 20.01 -30.08
N PRO A 9 -7.52 19.01 -30.61
CA PRO A 9 -8.12 17.86 -31.29
C PRO A 9 -8.97 17.03 -30.32
N LYS A 10 -10.21 16.74 -30.71
CA LYS A 10 -11.12 15.84 -29.97
C LYS A 10 -10.71 14.39 -30.21
N LEU A 11 -10.14 13.74 -29.19
CA LEU A 11 -9.97 12.29 -29.16
C LEU A 11 -11.34 11.62 -28.91
N PRO A 12 -11.66 10.51 -29.59
CA PRO A 12 -12.89 9.76 -29.36
C PRO A 12 -12.86 9.12 -27.96
N LEU A 13 -13.94 9.31 -27.18
CA LEU A 13 -14.11 8.68 -25.87
C LEU A 13 -14.51 7.19 -26.03
N PRO A 14 -14.07 6.31 -25.13
CA PRO A 14 -14.51 4.91 -25.11
C PRO A 14 -16.02 4.80 -24.80
N PRO A 15 -16.69 3.71 -25.26
CA PRO A 15 -18.16 3.61 -25.30
C PRO A 15 -18.89 3.59 -23.95
N ASN A 16 -18.17 3.56 -22.82
CA ASN A 16 -18.75 3.43 -21.47
C ASN A 16 -18.49 4.66 -20.58
N VAL A 17 -18.26 5.84 -21.19
CA VAL A 17 -17.92 7.07 -20.46
C VAL A 17 -18.92 8.16 -20.79
N ASP A 18 -19.74 8.53 -19.79
CA ASP A 18 -20.64 9.67 -19.86
C ASP A 18 -19.95 10.95 -19.36
N TYR A 19 -20.10 12.03 -20.12
CA TYR A 19 -19.50 13.33 -19.83
C TYR A 19 -20.32 14.09 -18.78
N ALA A 20 -19.82 14.19 -17.56
CA ALA A 20 -20.52 14.84 -16.45
C ALA A 20 -20.39 16.38 -16.40
N GLY A 21 -19.58 16.98 -17.27
CA GLY A 21 -19.45 18.44 -17.41
C GLY A 21 -18.02 18.97 -17.27
N ARG A 22 -17.85 20.27 -17.54
CA ARG A 22 -16.56 21.00 -17.41
C ARG A 22 -16.74 22.16 -16.46
N PHE A 23 -15.81 22.28 -15.50
CA PHE A 23 -15.75 23.44 -14.63
C PHE A 23 -14.34 24.03 -14.65
N THR A 24 -14.26 25.35 -14.55
CA THR A 24 -13.00 26.09 -14.55
C THR A 24 -12.78 26.68 -13.17
N LEU A 25 -11.76 26.20 -12.46
CA LEU A 25 -11.28 26.83 -11.23
C LEU A 25 -9.84 27.34 -11.47
N PHE A 26 -9.60 28.60 -11.09
CA PHE A 26 -8.28 29.24 -11.17
C PHE A 26 -7.58 29.12 -12.55
N GLY A 27 -8.33 29.28 -13.64
CA GLY A 27 -7.77 29.29 -14.99
C GLY A 27 -7.30 27.93 -15.51
N ARG A 28 -7.50 26.84 -14.77
CA ARG A 28 -7.24 25.46 -15.23
C ARG A 28 -8.57 24.71 -15.42
N SER A 29 -8.70 24.05 -16.57
CA SER A 29 -9.85 23.19 -16.88
C SER A 29 -9.65 21.83 -16.25
N LEU A 30 -10.55 21.43 -15.35
CA LEU A 30 -10.62 20.06 -14.86
C LEU A 30 -11.73 19.32 -15.63
N GLN A 31 -11.43 18.11 -16.12
CA GLN A 31 -12.40 17.21 -16.73
C GLN A 31 -12.73 16.13 -15.71
N VAL A 32 -14.00 16.02 -15.33
CA VAL A 32 -14.50 14.99 -14.40
C VAL A 32 -15.20 13.93 -15.24
N LEU A 33 -14.69 12.69 -15.20
CA LEU A 33 -15.26 11.53 -15.87
C LEU A 33 -15.86 10.63 -14.79
N THR A 34 -17.15 10.32 -14.91
CA THR A 34 -17.84 9.37 -14.04
C THR A 34 -17.95 8.02 -14.75
N PHE A 35 -17.48 6.97 -14.08
CA PHE A 35 -17.62 5.59 -14.56
C PHE A 35 -18.87 4.97 -13.92
N VAL A 36 -19.81 4.52 -14.75
CA VAL A 36 -20.98 3.76 -14.29
C VAL A 36 -20.61 2.28 -14.33
N ALA A 37 -20.21 1.71 -13.19
CA ALA A 37 -20.01 0.26 -13.07
C ALA A 37 -21.37 -0.42 -12.86
N ALA A 38 -21.83 -1.16 -13.87
CA ALA A 38 -23.02 -2.01 -13.75
C ALA A 38 -22.62 -3.36 -13.13
N CYS A 39 -22.86 -3.55 -11.83
CA CYS A 39 -22.79 -4.86 -11.19
C CYS A 39 -24.01 -5.71 -11.61
N GLN A 40 -23.81 -6.75 -12.42
CA GLN A 40 -24.82 -7.79 -12.64
C GLN A 40 -24.64 -8.92 -11.61
N PRO A 41 -25.70 -9.38 -10.93
CA PRO A 41 -25.65 -10.54 -10.06
C PRO A 41 -25.74 -11.83 -10.89
N THR A 42 -24.72 -12.67 -10.84
CA THR A 42 -24.76 -14.06 -11.32
C THR A 42 -25.37 -14.96 -10.24
N GLY A 43 -26.46 -15.63 -10.58
CA GLY A 43 -27.24 -16.49 -9.68
C GLY A 43 -26.64 -17.88 -9.43
N PRO A 44 -27.28 -18.71 -8.57
CA PRO A 44 -26.75 -19.99 -8.12
C PRO A 44 -27.15 -21.16 -9.05
N GLY A 45 -26.19 -22.05 -9.32
CA GLY A 45 -26.38 -23.28 -10.11
C GLY A 45 -26.21 -24.55 -9.26
N SER A 46 -27.15 -25.46 -9.42
CA SER A 46 -27.47 -26.68 -8.66
C SER A 46 -26.41 -27.80 -8.61
N THR A 47 -26.57 -28.65 -7.57
CA THR A 47 -26.04 -29.99 -7.26
C THR A 47 -26.25 -31.05 -8.35
N ASP A 48 -25.32 -32.01 -8.54
CA ASP A 48 -25.49 -33.42 -8.07
C ASP A 48 -24.30 -34.38 -8.32
N ALA A 49 -24.14 -35.30 -7.35
CA ALA A 49 -23.56 -36.65 -7.25
C ALA A 49 -22.38 -37.17 -8.12
N THR A 50 -21.43 -37.89 -7.48
CA THR A 50 -21.24 -39.36 -7.64
C THR A 50 -20.15 -39.91 -6.70
N THR A 51 -20.50 -40.97 -5.97
CA THR A 51 -19.66 -41.81 -5.10
C THR A 51 -18.78 -42.77 -5.90
N GLY A 52 -17.50 -42.93 -5.53
CA GLY A 52 -16.63 -44.00 -6.04
C GLY A 52 -15.46 -44.29 -5.08
N MET A 53 -15.37 -45.53 -4.61
CA MET A 53 -14.44 -46.04 -3.61
C MET A 53 -13.51 -47.09 -4.24
N SER A 54 -12.19 -47.03 -3.99
CA SER A 54 -11.27 -48.19 -3.84
C SER A 54 -9.81 -47.80 -3.51
N THR A 55 -9.40 -48.14 -2.28
CA THR A 55 -8.17 -48.80 -1.76
C THR A 55 -6.75 -48.63 -2.38
N ASP A 56 -5.86 -48.16 -1.49
CA ASP A 56 -4.53 -48.64 -1.03
C ASP A 56 -3.20 -48.51 -1.84
N ALA A 57 -2.36 -47.58 -1.32
CA ALA A 57 -0.94 -47.69 -0.90
C ALA A 57 0.20 -47.84 -1.96
N PRO A 58 1.49 -47.54 -1.64
CA PRO A 58 2.08 -46.65 -0.61
C PRO A 58 3.11 -45.62 -1.17
N THR A 59 3.50 -44.67 -0.31
CA THR A 59 4.77 -43.92 -0.23
C THR A 59 5.38 -43.33 -1.51
N ALA A 60 5.28 -41.99 -1.62
CA ALA A 60 6.30 -41.17 -2.25
C ALA A 60 6.60 -39.96 -1.36
N THR A 61 7.80 -39.99 -0.79
CA THR A 61 8.65 -38.90 -0.32
C THR A 61 8.01 -37.51 -0.35
N SER A 62 7.63 -36.99 0.82
CA SER A 62 7.44 -35.56 1.04
C SER A 62 8.75 -34.87 0.70
N SER A 63 8.81 -34.22 -0.46
CA SER A 63 9.85 -33.26 -0.75
C SER A 63 9.77 -32.19 0.32
N ASP A 64 10.84 -32.04 1.10
CA ASP A 64 11.16 -30.88 1.93
C ASP A 64 11.36 -29.64 1.04
N GLY A 65 10.33 -29.28 0.27
CA GLY A 65 10.21 -27.94 -0.25
C GLY A 65 9.99 -27.02 0.94
N PRO A 66 10.55 -25.81 0.95
CA PRO A 66 10.16 -24.81 1.94
C PRO A 66 8.62 -24.74 1.94
N PRO A 67 7.96 -24.70 3.12
CA PRO A 67 6.51 -24.63 3.17
C PRO A 67 6.09 -23.47 2.28
N ALA A 68 5.23 -23.74 1.29
CA ALA A 68 4.64 -22.70 0.46
C ALA A 68 4.17 -21.60 1.43
N THR A 69 4.67 -20.38 1.28
CA THR A 69 4.60 -19.40 2.35
C THR A 69 3.15 -18.97 2.51
N GLU A 70 2.44 -19.65 3.42
CA GLU A 70 0.99 -19.71 3.43
C GLU A 70 0.39 -18.32 3.59
N MET A 71 -0.57 -17.97 2.73
CA MET A 71 -1.38 -16.77 2.90
C MET A 71 -1.98 -16.78 4.31
N PRO A 72 -1.94 -15.67 5.09
CA PRO A 72 -2.59 -15.65 6.40
C PRO A 72 -4.06 -16.08 6.31
N ALA A 73 -4.56 -16.78 7.32
CA ALA A 73 -5.89 -17.38 7.28
C ALA A 73 -7.00 -16.32 7.10
N GLU A 74 -6.79 -15.16 7.71
CA GLU A 74 -7.64 -13.96 7.64
C GLU A 74 -7.72 -13.39 6.23
N CYS A 75 -6.71 -13.66 5.39
CA CYS A 75 -6.64 -13.20 4.01
C CYS A 75 -7.18 -14.20 2.98
N MET A 76 -7.45 -15.44 3.39
CA MET A 76 -7.88 -16.49 2.46
C MET A 76 -9.24 -16.18 1.83
N GLY A 77 -9.32 -16.27 0.51
CA GLY A 77 -10.56 -16.05 -0.25
C GLY A 77 -10.94 -14.59 -0.47
N LEU A 78 -10.08 -13.65 -0.08
CA LEU A 78 -10.27 -12.23 -0.38
C LEU A 78 -9.67 -11.89 -1.75
N ASP A 79 -10.42 -11.12 -2.55
CA ASP A 79 -9.90 -10.53 -3.80
C ASP A 79 -9.00 -9.31 -3.53
N SER A 80 -9.10 -8.71 -2.34
CA SER A 80 -8.31 -7.55 -1.93
C SER A 80 -8.04 -7.59 -0.43
N PRO A 81 -6.79 -7.34 0.01
CA PRO A 81 -6.45 -7.36 1.43
C PRO A 81 -7.14 -6.22 2.19
N PHE A 82 -7.50 -5.14 1.49
CA PHE A 82 -8.13 -3.96 2.07
C PHE A 82 -9.61 -4.17 2.46
N LEU A 83 -10.19 -5.32 2.13
CA LEU A 83 -11.57 -5.66 2.50
C LEU A 83 -11.68 -6.16 3.94
N ALA A 84 -10.57 -6.50 4.61
CA ALA A 84 -10.56 -7.08 5.94
C ALA A 84 -9.41 -6.53 6.78
N ALA A 85 -9.73 -5.87 7.90
CA ALA A 85 -8.74 -5.24 8.77
C ALA A 85 -7.82 -6.25 9.47
N ASP A 86 -8.35 -7.42 9.83
CA ASP A 86 -7.62 -8.55 10.39
C ASP A 86 -6.62 -9.15 9.39
N CYS A 87 -6.97 -9.24 8.10
CA CYS A 87 -6.01 -9.60 7.05
C CYS A 87 -4.83 -8.62 7.01
N LEU A 88 -5.09 -7.31 7.03
CA LEU A 88 -4.02 -6.29 7.01
C LEU A 88 -3.12 -6.35 8.26
N VAL A 89 -3.69 -6.63 9.43
CA VAL A 89 -2.91 -6.85 10.66
C VAL A 89 -2.06 -8.11 10.53
N ALA A 90 -2.62 -9.23 10.08
CA ALA A 90 -1.89 -10.48 9.91
C ALA A 90 -0.75 -10.37 8.88
N LEU A 91 -0.96 -9.60 7.80
CA LEU A 91 0.09 -9.29 6.82
C LEU A 91 1.23 -8.49 7.45
N ARG A 92 0.92 -7.48 8.27
CA ARG A 92 1.92 -6.68 8.99
C ARG A 92 2.69 -7.52 10.00
N ASP A 93 2.00 -8.26 10.84
CA ASP A 93 2.58 -9.11 11.88
C ASP A 93 3.55 -10.12 11.30
N ARG A 94 3.17 -10.75 10.17
CA ARG A 94 4.04 -11.63 9.41
C ARG A 94 5.36 -10.95 9.01
N CYS A 95 5.34 -9.70 8.53
CA CYS A 95 6.59 -9.01 8.19
C CYS A 95 7.41 -8.68 9.44
N LEU A 96 6.75 -8.20 10.51
CA LEU A 96 7.38 -7.82 11.78
C LEU A 96 8.11 -8.97 12.49
N GLU A 97 7.78 -10.24 12.19
CA GLU A 97 8.55 -11.41 12.64
C GLU A 97 10.02 -11.39 12.19
N SER A 98 10.35 -10.67 11.11
CA SER A 98 11.72 -10.54 10.64
C SER A 98 12.41 -9.34 11.31
N THR A 99 13.49 -9.62 12.04
CA THR A 99 14.37 -8.58 12.62
C THR A 99 15.63 -8.35 11.79
N ASP A 100 15.72 -8.95 10.60
CA ASP A 100 16.86 -8.86 9.70
C ASP A 100 16.41 -8.33 8.32
N GLU A 101 17.18 -7.41 7.76
CA GLU A 101 16.89 -6.75 6.47
C GLU A 101 16.89 -7.73 5.30
N THR A 102 17.87 -8.63 5.26
CA THR A 102 18.00 -9.60 4.18
C THR A 102 16.84 -10.60 4.22
N ALA A 103 16.51 -11.11 5.41
CA ALA A 103 15.38 -11.99 5.61
C ALA A 103 14.05 -11.28 5.32
N CYS A 104 13.91 -10.00 5.68
CA CYS A 104 12.71 -9.21 5.42
C CYS A 104 12.42 -9.09 3.93
N THR A 105 13.42 -8.66 3.16
CA THR A 105 13.29 -8.41 1.72
C THR A 105 13.24 -9.69 0.89
N ALA A 106 13.74 -10.81 1.43
CA ALA A 106 13.65 -12.13 0.82
C ALA A 106 12.28 -12.82 1.02
N ARG A 107 11.38 -12.26 1.85
CA ARG A 107 10.05 -12.84 2.06
C ARG A 107 9.26 -12.88 0.76
N GLU A 108 8.50 -13.96 0.58
CA GLU A 108 7.69 -14.18 -0.61
C GLU A 108 6.63 -13.08 -0.79
N THR A 109 6.41 -12.73 -2.06
CA THR A 109 5.41 -11.74 -2.47
C THR A 109 4.02 -12.35 -2.40
N LEU A 110 3.09 -11.64 -1.77
CA LEU A 110 1.69 -12.08 -1.69
C LEU A 110 0.86 -11.36 -2.75
N LEU A 111 0.13 -12.12 -3.54
CA LEU A 111 -0.67 -11.62 -4.66
C LEU A 111 -2.15 -11.78 -4.36
N PHE A 112 -2.92 -10.72 -4.57
CA PHE A 112 -4.39 -10.74 -4.53
C PHE A 112 -4.96 -10.36 -5.90
N ALA A 113 -6.17 -10.85 -6.22
CA ALA A 113 -6.84 -10.65 -7.50
C ALA A 113 -5.91 -10.81 -8.72
N ASP A 114 -5.24 -11.97 -8.82
CA ASP A 114 -4.30 -12.30 -9.89
C ASP A 114 -3.17 -11.28 -10.10
N GLY A 115 -2.73 -10.63 -9.01
CA GLY A 115 -1.67 -9.61 -9.03
C GLY A 115 -2.17 -8.18 -9.15
N GLY A 116 -3.48 -7.95 -9.04
CA GLY A 116 -4.04 -6.60 -8.92
C GLY A 116 -3.58 -5.86 -7.65
N TYR A 117 -3.25 -6.61 -6.59
CA TYR A 117 -2.56 -6.08 -5.41
C TYR A 117 -1.36 -6.94 -5.08
N ILE A 118 -0.19 -6.30 -5.00
CA ILE A 118 1.08 -6.96 -4.72
C ILE A 118 1.55 -6.52 -3.34
N ILE A 119 1.47 -7.41 -2.35
CA ILE A 119 1.89 -7.13 -0.98
C ILE A 119 3.30 -7.68 -0.75
N ARG A 120 4.17 -6.85 -0.18
CA ARG A 120 5.56 -7.19 0.14
C ARG A 120 5.91 -6.81 1.58
N CYS A 121 6.87 -7.54 2.12
CA CYS A 121 7.65 -7.03 3.23
C CYS A 121 8.78 -6.13 2.70
N GLY A 122 8.94 -4.96 3.30
CA GLY A 122 10.02 -4.02 3.02
C GLY A 122 10.74 -3.66 4.31
N TRP A 123 12.05 -3.43 4.21
CA TRP A 123 12.83 -2.92 5.33
C TRP A 123 12.61 -1.41 5.43
N ALA A 124 11.88 -0.97 6.43
CA ALA A 124 11.52 0.41 6.65
C ALA A 124 12.52 1.07 7.60
N LYS A 125 12.80 2.35 7.35
CA LYS A 125 13.44 3.23 8.33
C LYS A 125 12.38 3.74 9.28
N VAL A 126 12.58 3.54 10.58
CA VAL A 126 11.69 4.02 11.63
C VAL A 126 12.45 5.04 12.48
N VAL A 127 11.93 6.26 12.52
CA VAL A 127 12.44 7.32 13.39
C VAL A 127 11.47 7.51 14.55
N THR A 128 11.90 7.18 15.76
CA THR A 128 11.12 7.37 16.98
C THR A 128 11.51 8.69 17.64
N PHE A 129 10.53 9.47 18.05
CA PHE A 129 10.73 10.78 18.65
C PHE A 129 10.53 10.74 20.17
N ALA A 130 11.55 11.17 20.91
CA ALA A 130 11.45 11.39 22.36
C ALA A 130 10.48 12.55 22.68
N ASP A 131 10.43 13.55 21.80
CA ASP A 131 9.49 14.66 21.88
C ASP A 131 9.06 15.13 20.47
N PRO A 132 7.88 14.72 20.00
CA PRO A 132 7.30 15.16 18.73
C PRO A 132 7.10 16.67 18.59
N ALA A 133 6.96 17.43 19.68
CA ALA A 133 6.71 18.87 19.61
C ALA A 133 7.98 19.66 19.27
N THR A 134 9.15 19.12 19.62
CA THR A 134 10.47 19.70 19.32
C THR A 134 11.24 18.90 18.27
N CYS A 135 10.65 17.81 17.77
CA CYS A 135 11.27 16.86 16.85
C CYS A 135 12.57 16.26 17.40
N ALA A 136 12.66 16.09 18.72
CA ALA A 136 13.81 15.43 19.34
C ALA A 136 13.75 13.92 19.05
N ILE A 137 14.73 13.40 18.34
CA ILE A 137 14.83 11.97 18.01
C ILE A 137 15.28 11.19 19.25
N GLU A 138 14.60 10.08 19.53
CA GLU A 138 15.02 9.07 20.51
C GLU A 138 15.93 8.03 19.86
N SER A 139 15.52 7.49 18.72
CA SER A 139 16.24 6.43 18.00
C SER A 139 15.89 6.41 16.52
N VAL A 140 16.79 5.82 15.72
CA VAL A 140 16.55 5.48 14.32
C VAL A 140 16.88 4.01 14.12
N ALA A 141 15.92 3.21 13.65
CA ALA A 141 16.10 1.78 13.50
C ALA A 141 15.45 1.24 12.22
N GLY A 142 15.95 0.10 11.77
CA GLY A 142 15.31 -0.72 10.75
C GLY A 142 14.18 -1.55 11.32
N ARG A 143 13.05 -1.64 10.60
CA ARG A 143 11.96 -2.54 10.94
C ARG A 143 11.35 -3.14 9.68
N CYS A 144 11.09 -4.44 9.70
CA CYS A 144 10.41 -5.09 8.60
C CYS A 144 8.91 -4.77 8.65
N GLU A 145 8.39 -4.09 7.64
CA GLU A 145 6.99 -3.67 7.57
C GLU A 145 6.34 -4.21 6.30
N ALA A 146 5.03 -4.48 6.36
CA ALA A 146 4.26 -4.84 5.17
C ALA A 146 3.85 -3.59 4.39
N GLY A 147 3.82 -3.67 3.06
CA GLY A 147 3.35 -2.60 2.19
C GLY A 147 2.79 -3.12 0.87
N LEU A 148 2.04 -2.26 0.19
CA LEU A 148 1.56 -2.45 -1.18
C LEU A 148 2.64 -1.97 -2.15
N GLU A 149 3.13 -2.84 -3.02
CA GLU A 149 4.00 -2.44 -4.12
C GLU A 149 3.21 -1.63 -5.16
N ASP A 150 3.67 -0.42 -5.44
CA ASP A 150 3.19 0.39 -6.56
C ASP A 150 4.13 0.23 -7.75
N THR A 151 3.69 -0.53 -8.75
CA THR A 151 4.46 -0.82 -9.96
C THR A 151 4.58 0.36 -10.93
N GLN A 152 3.91 1.48 -10.64
CA GLN A 152 3.96 2.69 -11.45
C GLN A 152 4.90 3.75 -10.87
N LEU A 153 5.42 3.53 -9.66
CA LEU A 153 6.28 4.47 -8.95
C LEU A 153 7.63 3.85 -8.63
N ASP A 154 8.70 4.53 -9.06
CA ASP A 154 10.07 4.16 -8.69
C ASP A 154 10.33 4.44 -7.20
N CYS A 155 11.11 3.59 -6.55
CA CYS A 155 11.62 3.82 -5.21
C CYS A 155 12.85 4.76 -5.24
N GLY A 156 12.61 6.04 -5.46
CA GLY A 156 13.60 7.10 -5.31
C GLY A 156 13.83 7.49 -3.85
N ASN A 157 14.91 8.21 -3.54
CA ASN A 157 15.12 8.80 -2.23
C ASN A 157 14.19 10.00 -2.06
N ARG A 158 13.00 9.72 -1.52
CA ARG A 158 11.92 10.70 -1.46
C ARG A 158 12.16 11.80 -0.42
N CYS A 159 13.06 11.56 0.55
CA CYS A 159 13.57 12.58 1.46
C CYS A 159 14.47 13.63 0.78
N ASN A 160 15.09 13.31 -0.37
CA ASN A 160 15.98 14.20 -1.11
C ASN A 160 15.35 14.86 -2.34
N ASP A 161 14.23 14.34 -2.82
CA ASP A 161 13.59 14.80 -4.06
C ASP A 161 12.59 15.98 -3.86
N GLY A 162 12.63 16.64 -2.69
CA GLY A 162 11.88 17.86 -2.35
C GLY A 162 10.56 17.64 -1.59
N ASN A 163 9.98 18.74 -1.08
CA ASN A 163 8.82 18.74 -0.16
C ASN A 163 7.58 17.98 -0.67
N SER A 164 7.46 17.74 -1.99
CA SER A 164 6.31 17.03 -2.57
C SER A 164 6.33 15.51 -2.35
N LEU A 165 7.43 14.94 -1.85
CA LEU A 165 7.63 13.48 -1.81
C LEU A 165 7.68 12.89 -0.39
N GLN A 166 7.38 13.71 0.62
CA GLN A 166 7.06 13.26 1.98
C GLN A 166 5.83 12.32 2.04
N PHE A 167 5.20 12.01 0.90
CA PHE A 167 4.16 10.98 0.85
C PHE A 167 4.62 9.58 1.24
N SER A 168 5.92 9.34 1.11
CA SER A 168 6.59 8.11 1.52
C SER A 168 6.69 7.94 3.04
N LEU A 169 6.56 9.03 3.80
CA LEU A 169 6.56 9.02 5.25
C LEU A 169 5.14 8.81 5.78
N ARG A 170 4.99 7.79 6.59
CA ARG A 170 3.78 7.55 7.38
C ARG A 170 4.03 7.88 8.83
N ALA A 171 3.06 8.56 9.44
CA ALA A 171 3.07 8.89 10.86
C ALA A 171 2.32 7.84 11.69
N ASP A 172 3.03 7.18 12.60
CA ASP A 172 2.41 6.50 13.75
C ASP A 172 2.37 7.50 14.92
N VAL A 173 1.21 8.12 15.11
CA VAL A 173 1.02 9.10 16.18
C VAL A 173 1.08 8.45 17.57
N SER A 174 0.69 7.18 17.67
CA SER A 174 0.65 6.47 18.96
C SER A 174 2.05 6.06 19.43
N GLY A 175 2.88 5.61 18.48
CA GLY A 175 4.28 5.27 18.71
C GLY A 175 5.23 6.47 18.69
N ALA A 176 4.75 7.67 18.34
CA ALA A 176 5.58 8.83 18.05
C ALA A 176 6.66 8.52 16.99
N GLU A 177 6.28 7.83 15.92
CA GLU A 177 7.19 7.38 14.87
C GLU A 177 6.87 8.01 13.51
N LEU A 178 7.91 8.31 12.74
CA LEU A 178 7.82 8.48 11.29
C LEU A 178 8.49 7.30 10.61
N ILE A 179 7.75 6.67 9.69
CA ILE A 179 8.14 5.42 9.03
C ILE A 179 8.29 5.70 7.54
N GLU A 180 9.48 5.42 7.00
CA GLU A 180 9.78 5.47 5.57
C GLU A 180 9.94 4.04 5.05
N MET A 181 9.04 3.61 4.17
CA MET A 181 9.14 2.29 3.56
C MET A 181 10.31 2.21 2.59
N GLY A 182 11.08 1.11 2.67
CA GLY A 182 12.13 0.81 1.71
C GLY A 182 11.60 0.41 0.33
N CYS A 183 12.53 0.06 -0.55
CA CYS A 183 12.22 -0.35 -1.92
C CYS A 183 11.90 -1.83 -2.03
N ALA A 184 11.05 -2.17 -2.99
CA ALA A 184 10.99 -3.54 -3.48
C ALA A 184 12.31 -3.90 -4.19
N THR A 185 12.64 -5.20 -4.23
CA THR A 185 13.89 -5.71 -4.83
C THR A 185 14.01 -5.42 -6.33
N ASN A 186 12.90 -5.15 -7.00
CA ASN A 186 12.82 -4.73 -8.40
C ASN A 186 12.91 -3.20 -8.59
N GLY A 187 13.09 -2.42 -7.51
CA GLY A 187 13.18 -0.97 -7.53
C GLY A 187 11.85 -0.23 -7.41
N ASN A 188 10.73 -0.94 -7.30
CA ASN A 188 9.41 -0.32 -7.17
C ASN A 188 9.18 0.22 -5.76
N TYR A 189 8.34 1.26 -5.66
CA TYR A 189 7.91 1.85 -4.41
C TYR A 189 7.01 0.90 -3.63
N ILE A 190 7.16 0.87 -2.31
CA ILE A 190 6.29 0.16 -1.39
C ILE A 190 5.54 1.19 -0.54
N ASP A 191 4.22 1.22 -0.65
CA ASP A 191 3.35 2.03 0.19
C ASP A 191 2.96 1.27 1.46
N GLY A 192 3.28 1.82 2.64
CA GLY A 192 3.07 1.17 3.92
C GLY A 192 3.56 2.05 5.07
N PRO A 193 3.49 1.58 6.33
CA PRO A 193 3.13 0.21 6.72
C PRO A 193 1.64 -0.08 6.57
N LEU A 194 1.29 -1.32 6.22
CA LEU A 194 -0.09 -1.81 6.28
C LEU A 194 -0.51 -2.01 7.73
N GLY A 195 -1.82 -1.93 7.98
CA GLY A 195 -2.45 -2.29 9.24
C GLY A 195 -3.95 -2.09 9.16
N ALA A 196 -4.68 -2.32 10.26
CA ALA A 196 -6.14 -2.22 10.30
C ALA A 196 -6.68 -0.87 9.73
N HIS A 197 -5.92 0.21 9.91
CA HIS A 197 -6.22 1.55 9.41
C HIS A 197 -6.30 1.65 7.87
N ALA A 198 -5.66 0.74 7.13
CA ALA A 198 -5.67 0.73 5.67
C ALA A 198 -6.92 0.02 5.11
N ALA A 199 -7.76 -0.58 5.96
CA ALA A 199 -8.98 -1.23 5.51
C ALA A 199 -9.98 -0.22 4.92
N VAL A 200 -10.73 -0.63 3.90
CA VAL A 200 -11.80 0.19 3.33
C VAL A 200 -12.84 0.49 4.42
N GLY A 201 -13.10 1.78 4.65
CA GLY A 201 -14.03 2.23 5.67
C GLY A 201 -13.46 2.29 7.09
N ALA A 202 -12.14 2.08 7.27
CA ALA A 202 -11.48 2.34 8.53
C ALA A 202 -11.61 3.81 8.94
N GLU A 203 -11.81 4.05 10.23
CA GLU A 203 -11.84 5.40 10.78
C GLU A 203 -10.43 6.03 10.70
N PRO A 204 -10.31 7.33 10.38
CA PRO A 204 -9.01 7.97 10.13
C PRO A 204 -8.06 8.09 11.34
N LYS A 205 -8.34 7.45 12.47
CA LYS A 205 -7.83 7.88 13.79
C LYS A 205 -6.59 7.14 14.30
N GLU A 206 -6.22 6.01 13.72
CA GLU A 206 -5.22 5.14 14.37
C GLU A 206 -3.88 4.99 13.63
N PHE A 207 -3.76 5.30 12.33
CA PHE A 207 -2.46 5.33 11.64
C PHE A 207 -2.49 6.20 10.38
N GLY A 208 -1.46 7.06 10.25
CA GLY A 208 -0.73 7.26 9.00
C GLY A 208 -1.41 7.97 7.84
N THR A 209 -1.95 9.17 8.03
CA THR A 209 -1.96 10.08 6.87
C THR A 209 -0.52 10.26 6.41
N THR A 210 -0.30 10.00 5.13
CA THR A 210 0.79 10.53 4.33
C THR A 210 1.22 11.91 4.85
N CYS A 211 2.50 12.11 5.16
CA CYS A 211 3.02 13.42 5.55
C CYS A 211 3.10 14.37 4.35
N ILE A 212 1.96 14.71 3.75
CA ILE A 212 1.86 15.59 2.60
C ILE A 212 0.90 16.74 2.91
N ASP A 213 1.18 17.91 2.37
CA ASP A 213 0.29 19.05 2.49
C ASP A 213 -1.04 18.82 1.74
N GLY A 214 -2.14 19.34 2.30
CA GLY A 214 -3.43 19.42 1.60
C GLY A 214 -4.26 18.13 1.54
N VAL A 215 -3.87 17.07 2.26
CA VAL A 215 -4.70 15.85 2.41
C VAL A 215 -5.88 16.05 3.36
N LYS A 216 -6.88 15.18 3.22
CA LYS A 216 -8.01 15.08 4.14
C LYS A 216 -8.13 13.65 4.69
N PRO A 217 -8.13 13.47 6.03
CA PRO A 217 -7.90 14.51 7.04
C PRO A 217 -6.50 15.13 6.93
N PRO A 218 -6.28 16.34 7.49
CA PRO A 218 -4.95 16.96 7.50
C PRO A 218 -3.92 16.03 8.16
N ALA A 219 -2.67 16.11 7.70
CA ALA A 219 -1.58 15.39 8.31
C ALA A 219 -1.44 15.73 9.81
N PRO A 220 -1.05 14.78 10.67
CA PRO A 220 -0.86 15.03 12.09
C PRO A 220 0.33 15.98 12.30
N PRO A 221 0.37 16.71 13.42
CA PRO A 221 1.50 17.58 13.76
C PRO A 221 2.86 16.87 13.76
N LEU A 222 2.89 15.55 14.00
CA LEU A 222 4.11 14.74 13.91
C LEU A 222 4.81 14.85 12.53
N CYS A 223 4.04 15.08 11.46
CA CYS A 223 4.60 15.26 10.12
C CYS A 223 5.43 16.55 9.96
N ASP A 224 5.30 17.53 10.86
CA ASP A 224 6.19 18.71 10.88
C ASP A 224 7.64 18.31 11.16
N CYS A 225 7.87 17.11 11.74
CA CYS A 225 9.18 16.53 11.99
C CYS A 225 9.76 15.76 10.80
N ALA A 226 9.06 15.68 9.66
CA ALA A 226 9.53 14.97 8.48
C ALA A 226 10.94 15.40 7.99
N PRO A 227 11.29 16.70 7.95
CA PRO A 227 12.65 17.12 7.59
C PRO A 227 13.72 16.55 8.54
N THR A 228 13.42 16.51 9.84
CA THR A 228 14.32 15.96 10.86
C THR A 228 14.47 14.44 10.71
N ALA A 229 13.37 13.71 10.52
CA ALA A 229 13.41 12.27 10.25
C ALA A 229 14.18 11.92 8.97
N CYS A 230 13.98 12.71 7.91
CA CYS A 230 14.68 12.54 6.64
C CYS A 230 16.20 12.74 6.77
N GLY A 231 16.64 13.71 7.57
CA GLY A 231 18.06 13.99 7.80
C GLY A 231 18.75 13.06 8.79
N ALA A 232 18.00 12.21 9.51
CA ALA A 232 18.57 11.31 10.50
C ALA A 232 19.27 10.13 9.83
N GLU A 233 20.46 9.76 10.31
CA GLU A 233 21.17 8.57 9.84
C GLU A 233 20.70 7.33 10.60
N TRP A 234 20.92 6.15 10.04
CA TRP A 234 20.63 4.89 10.72
C TRP A 234 21.70 4.65 11.79
N ASP A 235 21.27 4.28 12.99
CA ASP A 235 22.19 3.70 13.96
C ASP A 235 22.46 2.25 13.50
N GLU A 236 23.63 1.99 12.91
CA GLU A 236 24.06 0.63 12.51
C GLU A 236 24.23 -0.32 13.72
#